data_AF-A0A239XZ22-F1
#
_entry.id   AF-A0A239XZ22-F1
#
_cell.length_a   1.000
_cell.length_b   1.000
_cell.length_c   1.000
_cell.angle_alpha   90.00
_cell.angle_beta   90.00
_cell.angle_gamma   90.00
#
_symmetry.space_group_name_H-M   'P 1'
#
loop_
_entity.id
_entity.type
_entity.pdbx_description
1 polymer ?
#
loop_
_entity_poly.entity_id
_entity_poly.type
_entity_poly.pdbx_seq_one_letter_code
_entity_poly.pdbx_strand_id
1 'polypeptide(L)'
;MGFVKEFKEFAFKGNVLDLAVGVMIGAAFGKIVTSLVEDVITPLLLTPALEAAGVENIAQWSVNGVYWGKFIAAIISFLAIAMVLFWLIKAANKVTKPAEAAPEAPSSTDQLLMEIRDELKRK
;
A
#
# COMPACT_ATOMS: atom_id res chain seq x y z
N MET A 1 13.29 37.80 5.48
CA MET A 1 13.10 36.44 6.03
C MET A 1 13.96 35.51 5.20
N GLY A 2 14.70 34.58 5.81
CA GLY A 2 15.59 33.69 5.05
C GLY A 2 14.83 32.48 4.52
N PHE A 3 15.18 32.01 3.32
CA PHE A 3 14.64 30.82 2.66
C PHE A 3 14.48 29.61 3.59
N VAL A 4 15.42 29.39 4.51
CA VAL A 4 15.38 28.30 5.51
C VAL A 4 14.18 28.40 6.44
N LYS A 5 13.77 29.61 6.83
CA LYS A 5 12.64 29.86 7.72
C LYS A 5 11.31 29.67 6.99
N GLU A 6 11.22 30.12 5.74
CA GLU A 6 10.06 29.93 4.85
C GLU A 6 9.88 28.45 4.45
N PHE A 7 10.97 27.76 4.16
CA PHE A 7 10.95 26.32 3.87
C PHE A 7 10.53 25.51 5.09
N LYS A 8 11.00 25.88 6.29
CA LYS A 8 10.55 25.28 7.55
C LYS A 8 9.05 25.46 7.72
N GLU A 9 8.53 26.70 7.63
CA GLU A 9 7.08 26.96 7.75
C GLU A 9 6.25 26.23 6.69
N PHE A 10 6.76 26.05 5.47
CA PHE A 10 6.13 25.26 4.43
C PHE A 10 6.13 23.76 4.76
N ALA A 11 7.27 23.19 5.14
CA ALA A 11 7.41 21.76 5.44
C ALA A 11 6.64 21.33 6.70
N PHE A 12 6.48 22.23 7.66
CA PHE A 12 5.71 22.01 8.89
C PHE A 12 4.22 22.38 8.77
N LYS A 13 3.71 22.74 7.57
CA LYS A 13 2.25 22.75 7.34
C LYS A 13 1.74 21.32 7.49
N GLY A 14 0.85 21.14 8.48
CA GLY A 14 0.59 19.91 9.24
C GLY A 14 0.06 18.67 8.52
N ASN A 15 0.24 18.53 7.22
CA ASN A 15 -0.03 17.26 6.51
C ASN A 15 1.08 16.87 5.52
N VAL A 16 2.07 17.74 5.25
CA VAL A 16 3.13 17.45 4.27
C VAL A 16 4.10 16.38 4.79
N LEU A 17 4.40 16.41 6.09
CA LEU A 17 5.30 15.44 6.72
C LEU A 17 4.69 14.04 6.76
N ASP A 18 3.42 13.92 7.18
CA ASP A 18 2.72 12.63 7.25
C ASP A 18 2.50 12.04 5.86
N LEU A 19 2.18 12.89 4.87
CA LEU A 19 2.11 12.49 3.47
C LEU A 19 3.47 11.98 2.96
N ALA A 20 4.57 12.69 3.26
CA ALA A 20 5.91 12.29 2.84
C ALA A 20 6.33 10.94 3.45
N VAL A 21 6.02 10.73 4.73
CA VAL A 21 6.27 9.45 5.42
C VAL A 21 5.42 8.35 4.79
N GLY A 22 4.13 8.58 4.56
CA GLY A 22 3.24 7.61 3.93
C GLY A 22 3.69 7.17 2.54
N VAL A 23 4.12 8.12 1.70
CA VAL A 23 4.64 7.83 0.34
C VAL A 23 5.94 7.04 0.41
N MET A 24 6.87 7.41 1.29
CA MET A 24 8.15 6.72 1.45
C MET A 24 7.98 5.29 1.96
N ILE A 25 7.15 5.10 2.99
CA ILE A 25 6.81 3.77 3.52
C ILE A 25 6.07 2.95 2.47
N GLY A 26 5.09 3.54 1.76
CA GLY A 26 4.36 2.86 0.70
C GLY A 26 5.27 2.36 -0.43
N ALA A 27 6.22 3.20 -0.86
CA ALA A 27 7.20 2.82 -1.89
C ALA A 27 8.15 1.71 -1.40
N ALA A 28 8.62 1.78 -0.15
CA ALA A 28 9.47 0.75 0.43
C ALA A 28 8.72 -0.58 0.61
N PHE A 29 7.49 -0.52 1.12
CA PHE A 29 6.63 -1.69 1.28
C PHE A 29 6.29 -2.35 -0.06
N GLY A 30 6.03 -1.55 -1.10
CA GLY A 30 5.84 -2.05 -2.47
C GLY A 30 7.00 -2.93 -2.93
N LYS A 31 8.25 -2.51 -2.69
CA LYS A 31 9.45 -3.31 -3.04
C LYS A 31 9.51 -4.65 -2.29
N ILE A 32 9.11 -4.68 -1.02
CA ILE A 32 9.07 -5.92 -0.23
C ILE A 32 8.06 -6.89 -0.83
N VAL A 33 6.87 -6.39 -1.20
CA VAL A 33 5.83 -7.21 -1.83
C VAL A 33 6.28 -7.70 -3.20
N THR A 34 6.87 -6.83 -4.02
CA THR A 34 7.42 -7.22 -5.33
C THR A 34 8.46 -8.32 -5.19
N SER A 35 9.43 -8.18 -4.28
CA SER A 35 10.46 -9.21 -4.05
C SER A 35 9.87 -10.52 -3.55
N LEU A 36 8.89 -10.49 -2.64
CA LEU A 36 8.21 -11.72 -2.20
C LEU A 36 7.53 -12.44 -3.39
N VAL A 37 6.94 -11.69 -4.32
CA VAL A 37 6.22 -12.31 -5.43
C VAL A 37 7.19 -12.80 -6.50
N GLU A 38 8.14 -11.97 -6.92
CA GLU A 38 9.08 -12.27 -8.01
C GLU A 38 10.16 -13.27 -7.58
N ASP A 39 10.74 -13.09 -6.39
CA ASP A 39 11.91 -13.87 -5.96
C ASP A 39 11.54 -15.13 -5.17
N VAL A 40 10.33 -15.20 -4.59
CA VAL A 40 9.93 -16.33 -3.74
C VAL A 40 8.74 -17.08 -4.34
N ILE A 41 7.60 -16.42 -4.50
CA ILE A 41 6.37 -17.09 -4.95
C ILE A 41 6.47 -17.55 -6.41
N THR A 42 7.08 -16.74 -7.28
CA THR A 42 7.20 -17.07 -8.69
C THR A 42 8.01 -18.35 -8.91
N PRO A 43 9.26 -18.45 -8.44
CA PRO A 43 10.05 -19.68 -8.63
C PRO A 43 9.51 -20.89 -7.84
N LEU A 44 8.87 -20.69 -6.68
CA LEU A 44 8.40 -21.82 -5.85
C LEU A 44 7.03 -22.36 -6.25
N LEU A 45 6.13 -21.52 -6.77
CA LEU A 45 4.74 -21.89 -7.05
C LEU A 45 4.36 -21.69 -8.52
N LEU A 46 4.62 -20.51 -9.10
CA LEU A 46 4.22 -20.25 -10.49
C LEU A 46 5.03 -21.07 -11.48
N THR A 47 6.36 -21.08 -11.39
CA THR A 47 7.21 -21.79 -12.37
C THR A 47 6.89 -23.29 -12.43
N PRO A 48 6.79 -24.03 -11.31
CA PRO A 48 6.39 -25.43 -11.34
C PRO A 48 4.93 -25.63 -11.83
N ALA A 49 4.03 -24.68 -11.53
CA ALA A 49 2.65 -24.75 -12.02
C ALA A 49 2.56 -24.54 -13.53
N LEU A 50 3.38 -23.64 -14.09
CA LEU A 50 3.47 -23.38 -15.53
C LEU A 50 4.08 -24.58 -16.27
N GLU A 51 5.13 -25.20 -15.70
CA GLU A 51 5.73 -26.44 -16.19
C GLU A 51 4.72 -27.59 -16.18
N ALA A 52 4.00 -27.79 -15.08
CA ALA A 52 2.96 -28.82 -14.98
C ALA A 52 1.80 -28.60 -15.98
N ALA A 53 1.51 -27.36 -16.34
CA ALA A 53 0.49 -27.01 -17.33
C ALA A 53 1.00 -27.15 -18.79
N GLY A 54 2.28 -27.47 -19.01
CA GLY A 54 2.89 -27.56 -20.34
C GLY A 54 2.98 -26.21 -21.06
N VAL A 55 2.85 -25.10 -20.32
CA VAL A 55 2.94 -23.73 -20.86
C VAL A 55 4.28 -23.12 -20.47
N GLU A 56 5.33 -23.89 -20.70
CA GLU A 56 6.70 -23.44 -20.47
C GLU A 56 7.02 -22.29 -21.43
N ASN A 57 7.69 -21.25 -20.92
CA ASN A 57 8.14 -20.13 -21.75
C ASN A 57 7.02 -19.34 -22.49
N ILE A 58 5.87 -19.13 -21.86
CA ILE A 58 4.80 -18.25 -22.41
C ILE A 58 5.37 -16.92 -22.91
N ALA A 59 6.38 -16.36 -22.23
CA ALA A 59 7.04 -15.12 -22.58
C ALA A 59 7.72 -15.11 -23.98
N GLN A 60 8.03 -16.27 -24.55
CA GLN A 60 8.66 -16.41 -25.86
C GLN A 60 7.65 -16.42 -27.01
N TRP A 61 6.36 -16.55 -26.72
CA TRP A 61 5.32 -16.56 -27.75
C TRP A 61 5.27 -15.23 -28.48
N SER A 62 5.46 -15.30 -29.80
CA SER A 62 5.36 -14.16 -30.69
C SER A 62 4.57 -14.51 -31.96
N VAL A 63 3.82 -13.53 -32.45
CA VAL A 63 3.11 -13.61 -33.73
C VAL A 63 3.50 -12.37 -34.52
N ASN A 64 4.06 -12.54 -35.73
CA ASN A 64 4.51 -11.46 -36.61
C ASN A 64 5.45 -10.44 -35.93
N GLY A 65 6.34 -10.91 -35.04
CA GLY A 65 7.26 -10.05 -34.29
C GLY A 65 6.66 -9.36 -33.05
N VAL A 66 5.37 -9.59 -32.75
CA VAL A 66 4.72 -9.07 -31.54
C VAL A 66 4.77 -10.13 -30.43
N TYR A 67 5.47 -9.84 -29.34
CA TYR A 67 5.65 -10.73 -28.19
C TYR A 67 4.46 -10.70 -27.23
N TRP A 68 3.30 -11.20 -27.66
CA TRP A 68 2.10 -11.34 -26.82
C TRP A 68 2.34 -12.17 -25.56
N GLY A 69 3.30 -13.10 -25.63
CA GLY A 69 3.76 -13.89 -24.51
C GLY A 69 4.17 -13.08 -23.28
N LYS A 70 4.93 -11.99 -23.50
CA LYS A 70 5.39 -11.12 -22.41
C LYS A 70 4.23 -10.38 -21.74
N PHE A 71 3.23 -9.99 -22.53
CA PHE A 71 2.05 -9.32 -22.02
C PHE A 71 1.21 -10.27 -21.14
N ILE A 72 0.99 -11.50 -21.59
CA ILE A 72 0.28 -12.53 -20.82
C ILE A 72 1.04 -12.86 -19.53
N ALA A 73 2.36 -13.02 -19.61
CA ALA A 73 3.20 -13.23 -18.43
C ALA A 73 3.07 -12.08 -17.43
N ALA A 74 3.05 -10.82 -17.90
CA ALA A 74 2.86 -9.66 -17.02
C ALA A 74 1.47 -9.65 -16.35
N ILE A 75 0.40 -10.07 -17.04
CA ILE A 75 -0.94 -10.23 -16.45
C ILE A 75 -0.92 -11.29 -15.35
N ILE A 76 -0.29 -12.44 -15.62
CA ILE A 76 -0.18 -13.55 -14.65
C ILE A 76 0.59 -13.07 -13.40
N SER A 77 1.74 -12.41 -13.59
CA SER A 77 2.51 -11.84 -12.48
C SER A 77 1.71 -10.79 -11.70
N PHE A 78 0.97 -9.92 -12.37
CA PHE A 78 0.11 -8.93 -11.70
C PHE A 78 -0.97 -9.60 -10.84
N LEU A 79 -1.64 -10.64 -11.36
CA LEU A 79 -2.64 -11.40 -10.60
C LEU A 79 -2.01 -12.13 -9.40
N ALA A 80 -0.80 -12.67 -9.56
CA ALA A 80 -0.05 -13.27 -8.45
C ALA A 80 0.27 -12.24 -7.36
N ILE A 81 0.75 -11.04 -7.74
CA ILE A 81 1.01 -9.95 -6.79
C ILE A 81 -0.27 -9.56 -6.06
N ALA A 82 -1.38 -9.35 -6.79
CA ALA A 82 -2.65 -8.99 -6.21
C ALA A 82 -3.16 -10.05 -5.22
N MET A 83 -2.99 -11.34 -5.56
CA MET A 83 -3.37 -12.44 -4.68
C MET A 83 -2.52 -12.48 -3.42
N VAL A 84 -1.20 -12.36 -3.54
CA VAL A 84 -0.30 -12.32 -2.37
C VAL A 84 -0.60 -11.12 -1.49
N LEU A 85 -0.83 -9.94 -2.07
CA LEU A 85 -1.19 -8.73 -1.33
C LEU A 85 -2.52 -8.92 -0.58
N PHE A 86 -3.53 -9.52 -1.21
CA PHE A 86 -4.79 -9.86 -0.55
C PHE A 86 -4.57 -10.77 0.67
N TRP A 87 -3.75 -11.82 0.53
CA TRP A 87 -3.43 -12.72 1.65
C TRP A 87 -2.66 -12.02 2.76
N LEU A 88 -1.70 -11.15 2.43
CA LEU A 88 -0.95 -10.35 3.41
C LEU A 88 -1.86 -9.40 4.17
N ILE A 89 -2.72 -8.65 3.48
CA ILE A 89 -3.68 -7.73 4.11
C ILE A 89 -4.66 -8.52 4.98
N LYS A 90 -5.15 -9.67 4.51
CA LYS A 90 -6.03 -10.54 5.28
C LYS A 90 -5.35 -11.09 6.54
N ALA A 91 -4.08 -11.47 6.45
CA ALA A 91 -3.29 -11.93 7.59
C ALA A 91 -3.05 -10.78 8.58
N ALA A 92 -2.67 -9.60 8.10
CA ALA A 92 -2.52 -8.41 8.91
C ALA A 92 -3.81 -8.08 9.66
N ASN A 93 -4.94 -7.97 8.96
CA ASN A 93 -6.28 -7.70 9.54
C ASN A 93 -6.77 -8.79 10.51
N LYS A 94 -6.21 -10.00 10.48
CA LYS A 94 -6.53 -11.06 11.43
C LYS A 94 -5.74 -10.90 12.74
N VAL A 95 -4.54 -10.33 12.67
CA VAL A 95 -3.64 -10.12 13.81
C VAL A 95 -3.88 -8.77 14.46
N THR A 96 -4.14 -7.73 13.66
CA THR A 96 -4.73 -6.49 14.16
C THR A 96 -6.20 -6.77 14.43
N LYS A 97 -6.55 -7.06 15.69
CA LYS A 97 -7.87 -6.63 16.18
C LYS A 97 -8.01 -5.17 15.77
N PRO A 98 -9.17 -4.69 15.28
CA PRO A 98 -9.44 -3.27 15.29
C PRO A 98 -9.23 -2.85 16.73
N ALA A 99 -8.06 -2.29 17.05
CA ALA A 99 -8.01 -1.30 18.08
C ALA A 99 -9.04 -0.32 17.57
N GLU A 100 -10.18 -0.20 18.27
CA GLU A 100 -11.03 0.97 18.15
C GLU A 100 -10.08 2.11 17.88
N ALA A 101 -10.13 2.67 16.66
CA ALA A 101 -9.25 3.75 16.26
C ALA A 101 -9.35 4.71 17.43
N ALA A 102 -8.28 4.80 18.23
CA ALA A 102 -8.35 5.48 19.51
C ALA A 102 -8.89 6.84 19.14
N PRO A 103 -10.13 7.19 19.58
CA PRO A 103 -10.87 8.28 18.97
C PRO A 103 -9.90 9.44 18.90
N GLU A 104 -9.64 9.92 17.67
CA GLU A 104 -8.65 10.98 17.44
C GLU A 104 -8.89 12.00 18.54
N ALA A 105 -7.87 12.23 19.36
CA ALA A 105 -8.04 13.04 20.55
C ALA A 105 -8.78 14.31 20.12
N PRO A 106 -9.95 14.60 20.72
CA PRO A 106 -10.87 15.59 20.17
C PRO A 106 -10.08 16.84 19.86
N SER A 107 -10.22 17.33 18.63
CA SER A 107 -9.49 18.51 18.19
C SER A 107 -9.76 19.65 19.17
N SER A 108 -8.89 20.67 19.22
CA SER A 108 -9.15 21.84 20.07
C SER A 108 -10.55 22.43 19.83
N THR A 109 -11.05 22.32 18.60
CA THR A 109 -12.41 22.70 18.23
C THR A 109 -13.46 21.77 18.83
N ASP A 110 -13.25 20.46 18.81
CA ASP A 110 -14.19 19.48 19.39
C ASP A 110 -14.26 19.62 20.91
N GLN A 111 -13.13 19.94 21.57
CA GLN A 111 -13.10 20.26 23.01
C GLN A 111 -13.92 21.51 23.31
N LEU A 112 -13.73 22.60 22.55
CA LEU A 112 -14.51 23.82 22.69
C LEU A 112 -16.00 23.57 22.44
N LEU A 113 -16.36 22.76 21.45
CA LEU A 113 -17.75 22.42 21.16
C LEU A 113 -18.38 21.56 22.28
N MET A 114 -17.61 20.67 22.91
CA MET A 114 -18.05 19.92 24.08
C MET A 114 -18.28 20.84 25.28
N GLU A 115 -17.38 21.77 25.55
CA GLU A 115 -17.54 22.80 26.59
C GLU A 115 -18.80 23.65 26.34
N ILE A 116 -18.99 24.14 25.12
CA ILE A 116 -20.18 24.92 24.74
C ILE A 116 -21.47 24.11 24.93
N ARG A 117 -21.48 22.83 24.52
CA ARG A 117 -22.64 21.94 24.71
C ARG A 117 -22.97 21.78 26.18
N ASP A 118 -21.95 21.59 27.02
CA ASP A 118 -22.12 21.35 28.44
C ASP A 118 -22.56 22.64 29.18
N GLU A 119 -22.08 23.81 28.73
CA GLU A 119 -22.58 25.11 29.19
C GLU A 119 -24.04 25.37 28.79
N LEU A 120 -24.43 24.98 27.57
CA LEU A 120 -25.82 25.10 27.09
C LEU A 120 -26.78 24.16 27.82
N LYS A 121 -26.35 22.95 28.19
CA LYS A 121 -27.15 22.02 29.01
C LYS A 121 -27.34 22.49 30.45
N ARG A 122 -26.45 23.35 30.93
CA ARG A 122 -26.50 23.92 32.28
C ARG A 122 -27.40 25.16 32.37
N LYS A 123 -27.83 25.71 31.24
CA LYS A 123 -28.85 26.78 31.16
C LYS A 123 -30.23 26.20 30.92
#